data_AF-A0A3Q3WHT9-F1
#
_entry.id   AF-A0A3Q3WHT9-F1
#
_cell.length_a   1.000
_cell.length_b   1.000
_cell.length_c   1.000
_cell.angle_alpha   90.00
_cell.angle_beta   90.00
_cell.angle_gamma   90.00
#
_symmetry.space_group_name_H-M   'P 1'
#
loop_
_entity.id
_entity.type
_entity.pdbx_description
1 polymer ?
#
loop_
_entity_poly.entity_id
_entity_poly.type
_entity_poly.pdbx_seq_one_letter_code
_entity_poly.pdbx_strand_id
1 'polypeptide(L)'
;MRLLLVNLELMELWLPAFIMLQVFCFVEGYPGGAPTGACEDMLPRHAGVLPQPSPAPYTLLIDTRTFRPGKPITVTISGPEYRGVLLEARTAASTNALGSWHLPPPDTRFLECTRNPQGAITHSNINPKGNTTVYSWIPPNIPNPVYFKATVAQQRAVYWINVVSPTLTRGGYSSVTGPKHTSKVENCS
;
A
#
# COMPACT_ATOMS: atom_id res chain seq x y z
N MET A 1 2.73 -57.32 -32.02
CA MET A 1 1.64 -56.63 -31.27
C MET A 1 2.05 -56.25 -29.84
N ARG A 2 2.69 -57.12 -29.05
CA ARG A 2 3.18 -56.78 -27.69
C ARG A 2 4.21 -55.64 -27.63
N LEU A 3 5.14 -55.53 -28.58
CA LEU A 3 6.12 -54.43 -28.61
C LEU A 3 5.52 -53.03 -28.88
N LEU A 4 4.41 -52.96 -29.63
CA LEU A 4 3.72 -51.69 -29.93
C LEU A 4 2.96 -51.15 -28.71
N LEU A 5 2.45 -52.03 -27.85
CA LEU A 5 1.76 -51.67 -26.61
C LEU A 5 2.73 -51.09 -25.56
N VAL A 6 3.95 -51.66 -25.44
CA VAL A 6 4.97 -51.17 -24.49
C VAL A 6 5.45 -49.74 -24.84
N ASN A 7 5.60 -49.43 -26.14
CA ASN A 7 5.98 -48.09 -26.58
C ASN A 7 4.87 -47.04 -26.36
N LEU A 8 3.60 -47.46 -26.35
CA LEU A 8 2.47 -46.57 -26.10
C LEU A 8 2.34 -46.25 -24.59
N GLU A 9 2.52 -47.25 -23.72
CA GLU A 9 2.52 -47.04 -22.25
C GLU A 9 3.71 -46.21 -21.74
N LEU A 10 4.87 -46.32 -22.37
CA LEU A 10 6.04 -45.49 -22.05
C LEU A 10 5.85 -44.02 -22.46
N MET A 11 5.08 -43.75 -23.52
CA MET A 11 4.80 -42.39 -24.00
C MET A 11 3.77 -41.66 -23.12
N GLU A 12 2.83 -42.40 -22.52
CA GLU A 12 1.84 -41.89 -21.54
C GLU A 12 2.47 -41.39 -20.23
N LEU A 13 3.67 -41.88 -19.87
CA LEU A 13 4.40 -41.44 -18.66
C LEU A 13 5.34 -40.26 -18.92
N TRP A 14 5.78 -40.07 -20.16
CA TRP A 14 6.72 -39.01 -20.52
C TRP A 14 6.00 -37.69 -20.81
N LEU A 15 4.77 -37.74 -21.30
CA LEU A 15 3.90 -36.57 -21.51
C LEU A 15 3.62 -35.77 -20.22
N PRO A 16 3.18 -36.36 -19.08
CA PRO A 16 2.97 -35.62 -17.85
C PRO A 16 4.28 -35.14 -17.23
N ALA A 17 5.39 -35.87 -17.40
CA ALA A 17 6.70 -35.46 -16.91
C ALA A 17 7.22 -34.22 -17.66
N PHE A 18 6.99 -34.14 -18.97
CA PHE A 18 7.32 -32.96 -19.78
C PHE A 18 6.41 -31.77 -19.45
N ILE A 19 5.13 -32.00 -19.19
CA ILE A 19 4.19 -30.97 -18.70
C ILE A 19 4.60 -30.47 -17.31
N MET A 20 4.98 -31.35 -16.38
CA MET A 20 5.49 -30.96 -15.05
C MET A 20 6.82 -30.20 -15.14
N LEU A 21 7.68 -30.54 -16.10
CA LEU A 21 8.95 -29.83 -16.35
C LEU A 21 8.73 -28.45 -17.00
N GLN A 22 7.68 -28.26 -17.80
CA GLN A 22 7.26 -26.97 -18.36
C GLN A 22 6.59 -26.05 -17.32
N VAL A 23 6.03 -26.62 -16.23
CA VAL A 23 5.41 -25.86 -15.12
C VAL A 23 6.46 -25.26 -14.16
N PHE A 24 7.75 -25.50 -14.37
CA PHE A 24 8.81 -24.59 -13.89
C PHE A 24 8.81 -23.26 -14.68
N CYS A 25 7.63 -22.67 -14.83
CA CYS A 25 7.44 -21.33 -15.34
C CYS A 25 8.27 -20.39 -14.46
N PHE A 26 9.24 -19.73 -15.10
CA PHE A 26 9.81 -18.50 -14.61
C PHE A 26 8.66 -17.55 -14.28
N VAL A 27 8.31 -17.42 -13.01
CA VAL A 27 7.44 -16.35 -12.53
C VAL A 27 8.27 -15.08 -12.61
N GLU A 28 8.39 -14.52 -13.80
CA GLU A 28 8.96 -13.19 -13.96
C GLU A 28 8.03 -12.19 -13.27
N GLY A 29 8.47 -11.70 -12.11
CA GLY A 29 7.79 -10.63 -11.41
C GLY A 29 7.83 -9.38 -12.29
N TYR A 30 6.75 -9.14 -13.02
CA TYR A 30 6.57 -7.92 -13.80
C TYR A 30 6.80 -6.70 -12.92
N PRO A 31 7.38 -5.60 -13.45
CA PRO A 31 7.64 -4.35 -12.72
C PRO A 31 6.35 -3.58 -12.32
N GLY A 32 5.21 -4.27 -12.27
CA GLY A 32 3.86 -3.70 -12.18
C GLY A 32 3.35 -3.43 -10.76
N GLY A 33 4.21 -3.54 -9.74
CA GLY A 33 3.88 -3.25 -8.35
C GLY A 33 4.14 -4.39 -7.36
N ALA A 34 3.95 -4.11 -6.08
CA ALA A 34 4.00 -5.10 -5.02
C ALA A 34 2.79 -6.05 -5.10
N PRO A 35 2.97 -7.35 -4.77
CA PRO A 35 1.84 -8.27 -4.67
C PRO A 35 1.00 -7.99 -3.42
N THR A 36 -0.27 -8.35 -3.42
CA THR A 36 -1.19 -8.16 -2.26
C THR A 36 -0.65 -8.76 -0.97
N GLY A 37 0.08 -9.89 -1.02
CA GLY A 37 0.70 -10.47 0.17
C GLY A 37 1.78 -9.59 0.82
N ALA A 38 2.29 -8.55 0.13
CA ALA A 38 3.21 -7.58 0.71
C ALA A 38 2.51 -6.61 1.68
N CYS A 39 1.18 -6.49 1.63
CA CYS A 39 0.45 -5.65 2.57
C CYS A 39 0.55 -6.15 4.02
N GLU A 40 0.95 -7.41 4.26
CA GLU A 40 1.04 -7.93 5.63
C GLU A 40 2.34 -7.49 6.30
N ASP A 41 3.47 -7.72 5.63
CA ASP A 41 4.82 -7.56 6.18
C ASP A 41 5.59 -6.36 5.60
N MET A 42 5.05 -5.69 4.59
CA MET A 42 5.68 -4.61 3.83
C MET A 42 6.91 -5.07 3.02
N LEU A 43 7.10 -6.38 2.79
CA LEU A 43 8.27 -6.91 2.10
C LEU A 43 8.06 -7.04 0.59
N PRO A 44 9.00 -6.52 -0.24
CA PRO A 44 9.05 -6.88 -1.65
C PRO A 44 9.24 -8.39 -1.80
N ARG A 45 8.53 -9.01 -2.75
CA ARG A 45 8.67 -10.44 -3.05
C ARG A 45 9.73 -10.66 -4.13
N HIS A 46 10.97 -10.34 -3.78
CA HIS A 46 12.15 -10.60 -4.61
C HIS A 46 13.07 -11.58 -3.89
N ALA A 47 13.40 -12.69 -4.56
CA ALA A 47 14.26 -13.72 -3.98
C ALA A 47 15.66 -13.17 -3.65
N GLY A 48 16.16 -13.50 -2.46
CA GLY A 48 17.53 -13.21 -2.04
C GLY A 48 17.84 -11.74 -1.72
N VAL A 49 16.83 -10.87 -1.64
CA VAL A 49 17.04 -9.45 -1.32
C VAL A 49 16.45 -9.10 0.03
N LEU A 50 17.29 -8.58 0.93
CA LEU A 50 16.92 -8.11 2.26
C LEU A 50 16.84 -6.57 2.31
N PRO A 51 16.07 -6.00 3.25
CA PRO A 51 16.04 -4.56 3.45
C PRO A 51 17.42 -4.05 3.88
N GLN A 52 17.72 -2.82 3.50
CA GLN A 52 18.94 -2.16 3.89
C GLN A 52 18.98 -1.99 5.43
N PRO A 53 20.12 -2.31 6.07
CA PRO A 53 20.27 -2.20 7.52
C PRO A 53 20.50 -0.74 7.97
N SER A 54 20.92 0.13 7.05
CA SER A 54 21.10 1.55 7.31
C SER A 54 19.75 2.27 7.46
N PRO A 55 19.72 3.42 8.15
CA PRO A 55 18.54 4.27 8.16
C PRO A 55 18.09 4.65 6.74
N ALA A 56 16.78 4.70 6.54
CA ALA A 56 16.19 5.10 5.26
C ALA A 56 16.49 6.58 4.97
N PRO A 57 16.89 6.94 3.73
CA PRO A 57 17.06 8.34 3.34
C PRO A 57 15.72 9.01 2.95
N TYR A 58 14.59 8.47 3.43
CA TYR A 58 13.24 8.91 3.08
C TYR A 58 12.45 9.30 4.33
N THR A 59 11.59 10.30 4.21
CA THR A 59 10.69 10.75 5.27
C THR A 59 9.25 10.84 4.76
N LEU A 60 8.30 10.41 5.60
CA LEU A 60 6.87 10.63 5.37
C LEU A 60 6.42 11.92 6.06
N LEU A 61 6.18 12.96 5.26
CA LEU A 61 5.64 14.23 5.73
C LEU A 61 4.11 14.21 5.62
N ILE A 62 3.44 14.79 6.61
CA ILE A 62 1.99 14.92 6.67
C ILE A 62 1.64 16.39 6.90
N ASP A 63 0.58 16.85 6.26
CA ASP A 63 0.10 18.24 6.37
C ASP A 63 -0.64 18.53 7.68
N THR A 64 -1.15 17.50 8.36
CA THR A 64 -1.84 17.61 9.64
C THR A 64 -1.52 16.44 10.58
N ARG A 65 -1.57 16.70 11.90
CA ARG A 65 -1.47 15.69 12.97
C ARG A 65 -2.84 15.19 13.41
N THR A 66 -3.92 15.66 12.80
CA THR A 66 -5.29 15.27 13.14
C THR A 66 -6.09 14.88 11.90
N PHE A 67 -6.93 13.85 12.00
CA PHE A 67 -7.79 13.41 10.90
C PHE A 67 -9.26 13.54 11.23
N ARG A 68 -10.09 13.80 10.21
CA ARG A 68 -11.54 13.70 10.26
C ARG A 68 -11.99 12.73 9.16
N PRO A 69 -12.95 11.83 9.40
CA PRO A 69 -13.42 10.90 8.39
C PRO A 69 -13.81 11.61 7.09
N GLY A 70 -13.35 11.12 5.95
CA GLY A 70 -13.65 11.69 4.64
C GLY A 70 -12.94 13.00 4.29
N LYS A 71 -12.16 13.60 5.21
CA LYS A 71 -11.34 14.79 4.91
C LYS A 71 -9.94 14.36 4.45
N PRO A 72 -9.56 14.61 3.18
CA PRO A 72 -8.27 14.17 2.67
C PRO A 72 -7.09 14.71 3.47
N ILE A 73 -6.05 13.89 3.56
CA ILE A 73 -4.76 14.21 4.19
C ILE A 73 -3.67 14.06 3.13
N THR A 74 -2.80 15.05 3.06
CA THR A 74 -1.67 15.01 2.15
C THR A 74 -0.49 14.29 2.81
N VAL A 75 -0.01 13.25 2.14
CA VAL A 75 1.16 12.46 2.55
C VAL A 75 2.24 12.62 1.50
N THR A 76 3.42 13.06 1.90
CA THR A 76 4.54 13.29 0.98
C THR A 76 5.70 12.38 1.33
N ILE A 77 6.18 11.62 0.35
CA ILE A 77 7.48 10.94 0.44
C ILE A 77 8.54 11.95 0.00
N SER A 78 9.44 12.30 0.91
CA SER A 78 10.59 13.17 0.62
C SER A 78 11.89 12.40 0.79
N GLY A 79 12.82 12.54 -0.15
CA GLY A 79 14.13 11.88 -0.14
C GLY A 79 14.77 11.89 -1.53
N PRO A 80 15.79 11.05 -1.78
CA PRO A 80 16.32 10.80 -3.12
C PRO A 80 15.26 10.24 -4.08
N GLU A 81 15.60 10.14 -5.36
CA GLU A 81 14.80 9.43 -6.34
C GLU A 81 14.62 7.94 -5.99
N TYR A 82 13.41 7.41 -6.19
CA TYR A 82 13.08 6.02 -5.91
C TYR A 82 12.22 5.40 -7.02
N ARG A 83 12.21 4.07 -7.11
CA ARG A 83 11.51 3.34 -8.18
C ARG A 83 10.32 2.54 -7.66
N GLY A 84 10.45 1.94 -6.48
CA GLY A 84 9.40 1.16 -5.84
C GLY A 84 8.85 1.85 -4.59
N VAL A 85 7.55 1.73 -4.40
CA VAL A 85 6.87 2.12 -3.16
C VAL A 85 5.81 1.08 -2.83
N LEU A 86 5.59 0.86 -1.53
CA LEU A 86 4.36 0.33 -0.96
C LEU A 86 4.00 1.24 0.22
N LEU A 87 2.86 1.92 0.16
CA LEU A 87 2.45 2.94 1.14
C LEU A 87 1.03 2.65 1.66
N GLU A 88 0.90 2.60 2.98
CA GLU A 88 -0.34 2.26 3.69
C GLU A 88 -0.56 3.16 4.91
N ALA A 89 -1.81 3.25 5.37
CA ALA A 89 -2.16 3.76 6.69
C ALA A 89 -2.53 2.60 7.62
N ARG A 90 -2.02 2.61 8.86
CA ARG A 90 -2.23 1.53 9.85
C ARG A 90 -2.53 2.10 11.23
N THR A 91 -3.04 1.23 12.10
CA THR A 91 -3.08 1.49 13.56
C THR A 91 -1.99 0.68 14.25
N ALA A 92 -1.71 0.96 15.52
CA ALA A 92 -0.76 0.16 16.30
C ALA A 92 -1.25 -1.28 16.56
N ALA A 93 -2.57 -1.50 16.50
CA ALA A 93 -3.18 -2.78 16.85
C ALA A 93 -3.26 -3.78 15.68
N SER A 94 -3.03 -3.35 14.44
CA SER A 94 -3.26 -4.20 13.26
C SER A 94 -2.35 -3.81 12.09
N THR A 95 -1.98 -4.82 11.30
CA THR A 95 -1.31 -4.66 10.01
C THR A 95 -2.25 -4.35 8.85
N ASN A 96 -3.57 -4.33 9.08
CA ASN A 96 -4.55 -4.03 8.06
C ASN A 96 -4.40 -2.60 7.53
N ALA A 97 -4.48 -2.47 6.21
CA ALA A 97 -4.54 -1.17 5.55
C ALA A 97 -5.86 -0.47 5.87
N LEU A 98 -5.79 0.82 6.16
CA LEU A 98 -6.92 1.64 6.60
C LEU A 98 -7.16 2.81 5.65
N GLY A 99 -8.44 3.21 5.54
CA GLY A 99 -8.85 4.30 4.66
C GLY A 99 -8.64 3.95 3.20
N SER A 100 -8.78 4.96 2.34
CA SER A 100 -8.61 4.80 0.90
C SER A 100 -7.70 5.87 0.35
N TRP A 101 -6.77 5.48 -0.51
CA TRP A 101 -5.98 6.43 -1.28
C TRP A 101 -6.80 7.03 -2.41
N HIS A 102 -6.59 8.31 -2.66
CA HIS A 102 -7.13 9.01 -3.81
C HIS A 102 -6.14 8.94 -4.99
N LEU A 103 -6.57 9.37 -6.18
CA LEU A 103 -5.86 9.33 -7.46
C LEU A 103 -4.31 9.24 -7.32
N PRO A 104 -3.69 8.09 -7.67
CA PRO A 104 -2.26 7.91 -7.54
C PRO A 104 -1.51 8.87 -8.49
N PRO A 105 -0.39 9.46 -8.05
CA PRO A 105 0.48 10.23 -8.95
C PRO A 105 1.08 9.32 -10.05
N PRO A 106 1.71 9.91 -11.08
CA PRO A 106 2.37 9.14 -12.14
C PRO A 106 3.29 8.04 -11.62
N ASP A 107 3.41 6.96 -12.39
CA ASP A 107 4.27 5.79 -12.08
C ASP A 107 3.90 5.05 -10.79
N THR A 108 2.73 5.35 -10.23
CA THR A 108 2.10 4.64 -9.11
C THR A 108 0.69 4.21 -9.48
N ARG A 109 0.15 3.28 -8.68
CA ARG A 109 -1.19 2.72 -8.83
C ARG A 109 -1.71 2.27 -7.47
N PHE A 110 -3.00 2.01 -7.39
CA PHE A 110 -3.57 1.34 -6.23
C PHE A 110 -3.09 -0.12 -6.13
N LEU A 111 -2.99 -0.59 -4.89
CA LEU A 111 -2.87 -1.99 -4.53
C LEU A 111 -4.04 -2.35 -3.62
N GLU A 112 -4.69 -3.47 -3.95
CA GLU A 112 -5.73 -4.03 -3.08
C GLU A 112 -5.08 -4.64 -1.84
N CYS A 113 -5.38 -4.05 -0.68
CA CYS A 113 -4.95 -4.53 0.64
C CYS A 113 -6.16 -4.62 1.55
N THR A 114 -6.26 -5.67 2.36
CA THR A 114 -7.40 -5.88 3.29
C THR A 114 -8.76 -5.80 2.58
N ARG A 115 -8.86 -6.36 1.37
CA ARG A 115 -10.07 -6.32 0.51
C ARG A 115 -10.54 -4.91 0.14
N ASN A 116 -9.66 -3.91 0.27
CA ASN A 116 -9.90 -2.55 -0.18
C ASN A 116 -9.08 -2.30 -1.46
N PRO A 117 -9.72 -2.13 -2.63
CA PRO A 117 -9.05 -1.85 -3.90
C PRO A 117 -8.15 -0.61 -3.88
N GLN A 118 -8.37 0.30 -2.92
CA GLN A 118 -7.61 1.54 -2.72
C GLN A 118 -6.89 1.55 -1.37
N GLY A 119 -6.63 0.39 -0.77
CA GLY A 119 -6.05 0.28 0.58
C GLY A 119 -4.59 0.72 0.64
N ALA A 120 -3.85 0.57 -0.46
CA ALA A 120 -2.45 0.97 -0.55
C ALA A 120 -2.09 1.62 -1.89
N ILE A 121 -0.92 2.24 -1.92
CA ILE A 121 -0.25 2.68 -3.15
C ILE A 121 0.95 1.79 -3.40
N THR A 122 1.14 1.37 -4.66
CA THR A 122 2.37 0.76 -5.15
C THR A 122 2.89 1.46 -6.42
N HIS A 123 4.15 1.24 -6.78
CA HIS A 123 4.65 1.58 -8.11
C HIS A 123 3.90 0.80 -9.21
N SER A 124 3.71 1.41 -10.38
CA SER A 124 3.12 0.77 -11.57
C SER A 124 4.14 0.39 -12.65
N ASN A 125 5.35 0.92 -12.53
CA ASN A 125 6.50 0.65 -13.36
C ASN A 125 7.79 1.00 -12.58
N ILE A 126 8.96 0.78 -13.19
CA ILE A 126 10.26 1.10 -12.59
C ILE A 126 10.74 2.53 -12.87
N ASN A 127 9.91 3.39 -13.46
CA ASN A 127 10.30 4.76 -13.73
C ASN A 127 10.63 5.48 -12.42
N PRO A 128 11.63 6.36 -12.46
CA PRO A 128 12.01 7.13 -11.30
C PRO A 128 10.88 8.06 -10.85
N LYS A 129 10.65 8.07 -9.53
CA LYS A 129 9.76 9.00 -8.85
C LYS A 129 10.64 10.08 -8.21
N GLY A 130 10.23 11.33 -8.40
CA GLY A 130 11.01 12.48 -7.96
C GLY A 130 11.20 12.55 -6.44
N ASN A 131 12.11 13.43 -6.02
CA ASN A 131 12.53 13.62 -4.64
C ASN A 131 11.40 14.05 -3.68
N THR A 132 10.27 14.48 -4.22
CA THR A 132 9.05 14.83 -3.51
C THR A 132 7.86 14.27 -4.26
N THR A 133 7.24 13.22 -3.75
CA THR A 133 6.02 12.64 -4.35
C THR A 133 4.86 12.80 -3.38
N VAL A 134 3.75 13.35 -3.88
CA VAL A 134 2.58 13.72 -3.08
C VAL A 134 1.45 12.71 -3.31
N TYR A 135 0.89 12.23 -2.22
CA TYR A 135 -0.24 11.31 -2.16
C TYR A 135 -1.37 11.92 -1.34
N SER A 136 -2.59 11.48 -1.60
CA SER A 136 -3.78 11.92 -0.87
C SER A 136 -4.50 10.71 -0.29
N TRP A 137 -4.76 10.74 1.01
CA TRP A 137 -5.39 9.66 1.76
C TRP A 137 -6.70 10.12 2.39
N ILE A 138 -7.74 9.30 2.29
CA ILE A 138 -9.08 9.55 2.82
C ILE A 138 -9.27 8.72 4.10
N PRO A 139 -9.35 9.37 5.29
CA PRO A 139 -9.48 8.66 6.56
C PRO A 139 -10.82 7.93 6.70
N PRO A 140 -10.84 6.71 7.26
CA PRO A 140 -12.08 6.00 7.57
C PRO A 140 -12.71 6.54 8.87
N ASN A 141 -13.94 6.12 9.15
CA ASN A 141 -14.63 6.48 10.40
C ASN A 141 -14.20 5.59 11.58
N ILE A 142 -13.00 5.82 12.11
CA ILE A 142 -12.44 5.07 13.26
C ILE A 142 -11.99 6.02 14.38
N PRO A 143 -12.04 5.62 15.66
CA PRO A 143 -11.56 6.44 16.77
C PRO A 143 -10.04 6.34 16.98
N ASN A 144 -9.41 5.29 16.47
CA ASN A 144 -8.03 4.95 16.77
C ASN A 144 -7.03 5.89 16.10
N PRO A 145 -5.89 6.18 16.74
CA PRO A 145 -4.77 6.85 16.09
C PRO A 145 -4.24 6.04 14.90
N VAL A 146 -3.84 6.76 13.86
CA VAL A 146 -3.35 6.21 12.58
C VAL A 146 -1.95 6.72 12.31
N TYR A 147 -1.10 5.93 11.66
CA TYR A 147 0.16 6.39 11.09
C TYR A 147 0.32 5.84 9.67
N PHE A 148 1.12 6.51 8.86
CA PHE A 148 1.49 6.02 7.54
C PHE A 148 2.77 5.20 7.64
N LYS A 149 2.83 4.11 6.88
CA LYS A 149 3.97 3.20 6.81
C LYS A 149 4.31 2.94 5.35
N ALA A 150 5.59 3.03 5.01
CA ALA A 150 6.07 2.79 3.67
C ALA A 150 7.25 1.83 3.62
N THR A 151 7.31 1.11 2.51
CA THR A 151 8.52 0.52 1.95
C THR A 151 8.91 1.33 0.73
N VAL A 152 10.17 1.75 0.67
CA VAL A 152 10.69 2.57 -0.43
C VAL A 152 11.91 1.87 -1.02
N ALA A 153 11.87 1.58 -2.32
CA ALA A 153 12.94 0.94 -3.06
C ALA A 153 13.59 1.93 -4.01
N GLN A 154 14.87 2.23 -3.78
CA GLN A 154 15.68 3.01 -4.72
C GLN A 154 15.87 2.23 -6.02
N GLN A 155 16.12 0.92 -5.88
CA GLN A 155 16.21 -0.05 -6.98
C GLN A 155 15.83 -1.44 -6.45
N ARG A 156 15.70 -2.43 -7.34
CA ARG A 156 15.23 -3.79 -7.00
C ARG A 156 15.92 -4.40 -5.77
N ALA A 157 17.24 -4.22 -5.66
CA ALA A 157 18.05 -4.80 -4.59
C ALA A 157 18.27 -3.87 -3.38
N VAL A 158 17.88 -2.60 -3.47
CA VAL A 158 18.19 -1.57 -2.46
C VAL A 158 16.89 -0.90 -2.04
N TYR A 159 16.38 -1.31 -0.88
CA TYR A 159 15.12 -0.86 -0.34
C TYR A 159 15.13 -0.77 1.19
N TRP A 160 14.26 0.07 1.72
CA TRP A 160 14.05 0.25 3.15
C TRP A 160 12.60 -0.04 3.49
N ILE A 161 12.39 -0.70 4.61
CA ILE A 161 11.08 -0.93 5.21
C ILE A 161 10.92 -0.04 6.45
N ASN A 162 9.70 0.02 6.99
CA ASN A 162 9.40 0.75 8.23
C ASN A 162 9.71 2.26 8.16
N VAL A 163 9.58 2.88 6.99
CA VAL A 163 9.55 4.34 6.89
C VAL A 163 8.18 4.79 7.41
N VAL A 164 8.14 5.47 8.56
CA VAL A 164 6.88 5.80 9.26
C VAL A 164 6.69 7.31 9.40
N SER A 165 5.44 7.76 9.31
CA SER A 165 5.06 9.13 9.63
C SER A 165 4.88 9.31 11.15
N PRO A 166 4.80 10.56 11.63
CA PRO A 166 4.17 10.82 12.92
C PRO A 166 2.73 10.30 12.96
N THR A 167 2.24 9.99 14.17
CA THR A 167 0.86 9.56 14.39
C THR A 167 -0.14 10.70 14.23
N LEU A 168 -1.28 10.39 13.62
CA LEU A 168 -2.46 11.23 13.53
C LEU A 168 -3.50 10.80 14.56
N THR A 169 -4.10 11.77 15.24
CA THR A 169 -5.22 11.54 16.17
C THR A 169 -6.53 11.98 15.55
N ARG A 170 -7.65 11.39 15.97
CA ARG A 170 -8.97 11.81 15.48
C ARG A 170 -9.27 13.22 15.99
N GLY A 171 -9.50 14.15 15.07
CA GLY A 171 -9.94 15.50 15.41
C GLY A 171 -11.35 15.48 15.97
N GLY A 172 -11.57 16.23 17.06
CA GLY A 172 -12.91 16.45 17.59
C GLY A 172 -13.80 17.18 16.58
N TYR A 173 -15.11 16.95 16.68
CA TYR A 173 -16.07 17.92 16.15
C TYR A 173 -15.89 19.19 16.99
N SER A 174 -15.49 20.29 16.35
CA SER A 174 -15.73 21.59 16.94
C SER A 174 -17.24 21.73 16.99
N SER A 175 -17.86 21.41 18.12
CA SER A 175 -19.21 21.84 18.40
C SER A 175 -19.16 23.36 18.37
N VAL A 176 -19.55 23.94 17.23
CA VAL A 176 -19.88 25.36 17.19
C VAL A 176 -21.11 25.48 18.08
N THR A 177 -20.90 25.69 19.37
CA THR A 177 -21.87 26.34 20.23
C THR A 177 -22.02 27.75 19.68
N GLY A 178 -22.86 27.89 18.65
CA GLY A 178 -23.37 29.18 18.25
C GLY A 178 -24.06 29.83 19.46
N PRO A 179 -23.99 31.15 19.61
CA PRO A 179 -24.68 31.83 20.70
C PRO A 179 -26.16 31.43 20.67
N LYS A 180 -26.68 30.97 21.82
CA LYS A 180 -28.10 30.70 21.99
C LYS A 180 -28.86 31.97 21.62
N HIS A 181 -29.51 31.97 20.47
CA HIS A 181 -30.52 32.96 20.15
C HIS A 181 -31.75 32.63 21.00
N THR A 182 -31.87 33.28 22.16
CA THR A 182 -33.12 33.30 22.93
C THR A 182 -34.15 34.05 22.10
N SER A 183 -34.97 33.31 21.37
CA SER A 183 -36.24 33.80 20.84
C SER A 183 -37.14 34.15 22.03
N LYS A 184 -37.30 35.44 22.30
CA LYS A 184 -38.41 35.95 23.13
C LYS A 184 -39.71 35.64 22.37
N VAL A 185 -40.62 34.95 23.04
CA VAL A 185 -42.00 34.79 22.58
C VAL A 185 -42.72 36.10 22.92
N GLU A 186 -42.97 36.93 21.92
CA GLU A 186 -43.91 38.04 22.04
C GLU A 186 -45.32 37.48 21.85
N ASN A 187 -46.12 37.58 22.91
CA ASN A 187 -47.51 37.18 22.92
C ASN A 187 -48.33 38.44 22.57
N CYS A 188 -48.96 38.47 21.39
CA CYS A 188 -49.89 39.55 21.04
C CYS A 188 -51.22 39.35 21.78
N SER A 189 -51.70 40.42 22.42
CA SER A 189 -53.09 40.59 22.90
C SER A 189 -53.94 41.26 21.83
#